data_AF-A0A8D8APZ3-F1
#
_entry.id   AF-A0A8D8APZ3-F1
#
_cell.length_a   1.000
_cell.length_b   1.000
_cell.length_c   1.000
_cell.angle_alpha   90.00
_cell.angle_beta   90.00
_cell.angle_gamma   90.00
#
_symmetry.space_group_name_H-M   'P 1'
#
loop_
_entity.id
_entity.type
_entity.pdbx_description
1 polymer ?
#
loop_
_entity_poly.entity_id
_entity_poly.type
_entity_poly.pdbx_seq_one_letter_code
_entity_poly.pdbx_strand_id
1 'polypeptide(L)'
;MAVNVHFTSCTTENLSRNEILAWVNRTLLSDFRKIEELCTGAAYCQMMDILFPGCVPLKRIKYCTNLEHDFINNLKLFQNTLVAMKIDKAVPIDRLVKGRFQDNFEFVQWFKKFFDVNYDGKEYDPQDARNHAPMGYGTPNTLKPSQRTNIAGGAASKPGGITRNVEKKTTPTTALGKMKISGLLKY
;
A
#
# COMPACT_ATOMS: atom_id res chain seq x y z
N MET A 1 3.28 14.85 26.89
CA MET A 1 4.69 14.53 26.59
C MET A 1 4.77 13.02 26.42
N ALA A 2 5.37 12.50 25.35
CA ALA A 2 5.39 11.07 25.08
C ALA A 2 6.36 10.34 26.02
N VAL A 3 5.99 9.14 26.46
CA VAL A 3 6.83 8.23 27.23
C VAL A 3 7.60 7.33 26.27
N ASN A 4 8.93 7.36 26.37
CA ASN A 4 9.81 6.54 25.53
C ASN A 4 9.88 5.11 26.05
N VAL A 5 9.94 4.15 25.11
CA VAL A 5 10.11 2.73 25.42
C VAL A 5 11.42 2.24 24.82
N HIS A 6 12.30 1.73 25.68
CA HIS A 6 13.56 1.09 25.30
C HIS A 6 13.42 -0.44 25.43
N PHE A 7 14.07 -1.18 24.54
CA PHE A 7 14.10 -2.64 24.60
C PHE A 7 15.05 -3.06 25.73
N THR A 8 14.53 -3.24 26.95
CA THR A 8 15.26 -3.92 28.02
C THR A 8 14.77 -5.36 28.09
N SER A 9 15.67 -6.30 28.42
CA SER A 9 15.43 -7.76 28.47
C SER A 9 14.31 -8.19 29.44
N CYS A 10 13.63 -7.25 30.10
CA CYS A 10 12.63 -7.46 31.14
C CYS A 10 11.25 -6.86 30.79
N THR A 11 10.99 -6.47 29.53
CA THR A 11 9.67 -5.92 29.14
C THR A 11 8.74 -7.01 28.59
N THR A 12 7.53 -7.06 29.18
CA THR A 12 6.27 -7.72 28.77
C THR A 12 6.27 -8.53 27.47
N GLU A 13 5.62 -9.70 27.56
CA GLU A 13 5.47 -10.72 26.52
C GLU A 13 5.27 -10.14 25.11
N ASN A 14 6.12 -10.59 24.19
CA ASN A 14 6.01 -10.20 22.79
C ASN A 14 4.78 -10.90 22.18
N LEU A 15 3.85 -10.12 21.63
CA LEU A 15 2.66 -10.69 20.99
C LEU A 15 3.04 -11.52 19.75
N SER A 16 2.26 -12.58 19.52
CA SER A 16 2.34 -13.37 18.30
C SER A 16 1.90 -12.56 17.09
N ARG A 17 2.28 -13.03 15.89
CA ARG A 17 1.86 -12.44 14.60
C ARG A 17 0.35 -12.21 14.52
N ASN A 18 -0.44 -13.21 14.91
CA ASN A 18 -1.90 -13.16 14.78
C ASN A 18 -2.51 -12.14 15.74
N GLU A 19 -1.98 -12.04 16.95
CA GLU A 19 -2.44 -11.07 17.95
C GLU A 19 -2.10 -9.63 17.55
N ILE A 20 -0.92 -9.40 16.94
CA ILE A 20 -0.58 -8.08 16.40
C ILE A 20 -1.55 -7.68 15.28
N LEU A 21 -1.83 -8.57 14.33
CA LEU A 21 -2.78 -8.28 13.26
C LEU A 21 -4.18 -8.01 13.82
N ALA A 22 -4.65 -8.83 14.75
CA ALA A 22 -5.93 -8.63 15.42
C ALA A 22 -5.97 -7.31 16.21
N TRP A 23 -4.87 -6.90 16.82
CA TRP A 23 -4.78 -5.62 17.51
C TRP A 23 -4.85 -4.44 16.53
N VAL A 24 -4.04 -4.43 15.46
CA VAL A 24 -4.06 -3.34 14.48
C VAL A 24 -5.43 -3.23 13.82
N ASN A 25 -6.01 -4.36 13.40
CA ASN A 25 -7.32 -4.37 12.75
C ASN A 25 -8.45 -3.90 13.66
N ARG A 26 -8.43 -4.24 14.96
CA ARG A 26 -9.40 -3.70 15.92
C ARG A 26 -9.21 -2.22 16.19
N THR A 27 -7.95 -1.77 16.31
CA THR A 27 -7.62 -0.38 16.63
C THR A 27 -7.98 0.56 15.49
N LEU A 28 -7.72 0.15 14.25
CA LEU A 28 -7.92 0.99 13.08
C LEU A 28 -9.17 0.61 12.29
N LEU A 29 -9.94 -0.41 12.64
CA LEU A 29 -11.03 -0.93 11.80
C LEU A 29 -10.54 -1.22 10.36
N SER A 30 -9.42 -1.93 10.24
CA SER A 30 -8.76 -2.29 8.99
C SER A 30 -8.75 -3.81 8.77
N ASP A 31 -8.35 -4.25 7.57
CA ASP A 31 -8.37 -5.67 7.16
C ASP A 31 -6.97 -6.20 6.77
N PHE A 32 -5.93 -5.90 7.56
CA PHE A 32 -4.59 -6.42 7.31
C PHE A 32 -4.54 -7.95 7.52
N ARG A 33 -3.90 -8.66 6.59
CA ARG A 33 -3.76 -10.12 6.63
C ARG A 33 -2.32 -10.57 6.88
N LYS A 34 -1.37 -9.69 6.56
CA LYS A 34 0.07 -9.92 6.70
C LYS A 34 0.73 -8.74 7.40
N ILE A 35 1.75 -9.01 8.20
CA ILE A 35 2.50 -7.97 8.93
C ILE A 35 3.24 -7.06 7.95
N GLU A 36 3.66 -7.64 6.82
CA GLU A 36 4.33 -6.97 5.71
C GLU A 36 3.52 -5.81 5.13
N GLU A 37 2.19 -5.79 5.28
CA GLU A 37 1.33 -4.71 4.81
C GLU A 37 1.49 -3.41 5.63
N LEU A 38 2.05 -3.50 6.84
CA LEU A 38 2.37 -2.34 7.66
C LEU A 38 3.52 -1.50 7.07
N CYS A 39 4.24 -2.03 6.08
CA CYS A 39 5.28 -1.30 5.34
C CYS A 39 4.76 -0.03 4.68
N THR A 40 3.45 0.05 4.42
CA THR A 40 2.81 1.23 3.83
C THR A 40 2.95 2.48 4.70
N GLY A 41 3.21 2.32 6.01
CA GLY A 41 3.41 3.42 6.96
C GLY A 41 2.13 4.14 7.39
N ALA A 42 1.01 3.92 6.69
CA ALA A 42 -0.25 4.61 6.95
C ALA A 42 -0.83 4.24 8.33
N ALA A 43 -0.75 2.97 8.72
CA ALA A 43 -1.22 2.50 10.02
C ALA A 43 -0.48 3.18 11.18
N TYR A 44 0.85 3.30 11.09
CA TYR A 44 1.66 3.97 12.12
C TYR A 44 1.33 5.46 12.23
N CYS A 45 1.14 6.15 11.10
CA CYS A 45 0.71 7.54 11.08
C CYS A 45 -0.65 7.72 11.78
N GLN A 46 -1.63 6.86 11.48
CA GLN A 46 -2.95 6.98 12.09
C GLN A 46 -2.92 6.62 13.59
N MET A 47 -2.18 5.58 13.99
CA MET A 47 -2.03 5.25 15.41
C MET A 47 -1.31 6.35 16.21
N MET A 48 -0.39 7.11 15.61
CA MET A 48 0.19 8.29 16.26
C MET A 48 -0.84 9.39 16.50
N ASP A 49 -1.79 9.58 15.58
CA ASP A 49 -2.88 10.54 15.77
C ASP A 49 -3.85 10.09 16.88
N ILE A 50 -4.05 8.78 17.07
CA ILE A 50 -4.76 8.25 18.25
C ILE A 50 -4.02 8.65 19.54
N LEU A 51 -2.71 8.39 19.62
CA LEU A 51 -1.94 8.71 20.82
C LEU A 51 -1.86 10.22 21.08
N PHE A 52 -1.67 11.01 20.03
CA PHE A 52 -1.48 12.46 20.12
C PHE A 52 -2.24 13.18 18.98
N PRO A 53 -3.52 13.54 19.21
CA PRO A 53 -4.35 14.16 18.19
C PRO A 53 -3.71 15.40 17.58
N GLY A 54 -3.69 15.47 16.24
CA GLY A 54 -3.15 16.61 15.50
C GLY A 54 -1.61 16.60 15.36
N CYS A 55 -0.91 15.58 15.87
CA CYS A 55 0.55 15.49 15.68
C CYS A 55 0.93 15.06 14.24
N VAL A 56 0.03 14.38 13.53
CA VAL A 56 0.25 13.90 12.16
C VAL A 56 -0.63 14.68 11.17
N PRO A 57 -0.08 15.18 10.04
CA PRO A 57 -0.88 15.79 8.99
C PRO A 57 -1.65 14.72 8.17
N LEU A 58 -2.79 14.25 8.71
CA LEU A 58 -3.57 13.12 8.15
C LEU A 58 -3.91 13.25 6.66
N LYS A 59 -4.17 14.47 6.19
CA LYS A 59 -4.51 14.76 4.78
C LYS A 59 -3.39 14.38 3.79
N ARG A 60 -2.14 14.26 4.25
CA ARG A 60 -0.98 13.92 3.42
C ARG A 60 -0.76 12.41 3.30
N ILE A 61 -1.41 11.61 4.16
CA ILE A 61 -1.20 10.17 4.21
C ILE A 61 -1.87 9.50 3.00
N LYS A 62 -1.16 8.56 2.39
CA LYS A 62 -1.73 7.65 1.40
C LYS A 62 -2.13 6.35 2.08
N TYR A 63 -3.41 6.23 2.45
CA TYR A 63 -3.91 5.06 3.20
C TYR A 63 -3.94 3.76 2.38
N CYS A 64 -4.26 3.86 1.08
CA CYS A 64 -4.33 2.73 0.17
C CYS A 64 -3.47 3.00 -1.07
N THR A 65 -2.37 2.25 -1.21
CA THR A 65 -1.42 2.40 -2.34
C THR A 65 -0.57 1.14 -2.49
N ASN A 66 -0.01 0.95 -3.69
CA ASN A 66 0.94 -0.12 -4.01
C ASN A 66 2.32 0.45 -4.42
N LEU A 67 2.50 1.77 -4.31
CA LEU A 67 3.68 2.46 -4.80
C LEU A 67 4.68 2.64 -3.66
N GLU A 68 5.89 2.11 -3.84
CA GLU A 68 6.94 2.17 -2.83
C GLU A 68 7.28 3.62 -2.42
N HIS A 69 7.24 4.58 -3.35
CA HIS A 69 7.49 5.99 -3.02
C HIS A 69 6.43 6.59 -2.10
N ASP A 70 5.18 6.13 -2.17
CA ASP A 70 4.13 6.54 -1.23
C ASP A 70 4.39 5.98 0.17
N PHE A 71 4.89 4.73 0.25
CA PHE A 71 5.27 4.11 1.53
C PHE A 71 6.40 4.89 2.20
N ILE A 72 7.43 5.28 1.44
CA ILE A 72 8.54 6.11 1.93
C ILE A 72 8.00 7.45 2.45
N ASN A 73 7.09 8.09 1.72
CA ASN A 73 6.50 9.36 2.14
C ASN A 73 5.73 9.23 3.46
N ASN A 74 4.90 8.19 3.60
CA ASN A 74 4.17 7.91 4.84
C ASN A 74 5.14 7.63 6.01
N LEU A 75 6.16 6.79 5.81
CA LEU A 75 7.14 6.46 6.87
C LEU A 75 7.98 7.68 7.29
N LYS A 76 8.32 8.59 6.36
CA LYS A 76 8.96 9.85 6.70
C LYS A 76 8.05 10.78 7.49
N LEU A 77 6.76 10.85 7.15
CA LEU A 77 5.78 11.61 7.95
C LEU A 77 5.70 11.08 9.38
N PHE A 78 5.66 9.76 9.53
CA PHE A 78 5.68 9.11 10.83
C PHE A 78 6.98 9.41 11.60
N GLN A 79 8.15 9.27 10.98
CA GLN A 79 9.44 9.61 11.61
C GLN A 79 9.49 11.08 12.08
N ASN A 80 9.04 12.01 11.24
CA ASN A 80 8.99 13.43 11.60
C ASN A 80 8.09 13.68 12.82
N THR A 81 7.00 12.92 12.94
CA THR A 81 6.09 12.97 14.09
C THR A 81 6.78 12.48 15.36
N LEU A 82 7.52 11.36 15.28
CA LEU A 82 8.31 10.86 16.43
C LEU A 82 9.31 11.91 16.92
N VAL A 83 10.03 12.54 15.99
CA VAL A 83 10.99 13.60 16.32
C VAL A 83 10.30 14.81 16.97
N ALA A 84 9.16 15.25 16.43
CA ALA A 84 8.39 16.36 17.00
C ALA A 84 7.92 16.06 18.44
N MET A 85 7.58 14.80 18.72
CA MET A 85 7.17 14.32 20.03
C MET A 85 8.36 13.95 20.95
N LYS A 86 9.61 14.18 20.50
CA LYS A 86 10.86 13.86 21.21
C LYS A 86 10.99 12.36 21.55
N ILE A 87 10.56 11.51 20.63
CA ILE A 87 10.67 10.05 20.75
C ILE A 87 11.98 9.59 20.12
N ASP A 88 12.88 9.03 20.93
CA ASP A 88 14.20 8.56 20.50
C ASP A 88 14.14 7.13 19.93
N LYS A 89 13.48 7.01 18.77
CA LYS A 89 13.43 5.76 18.00
C LYS A 89 13.76 6.04 16.53
N ALA A 90 14.86 5.44 16.06
CA ALA A 90 15.17 5.39 14.65
C ALA A 90 14.17 4.48 13.90
N VAL A 91 13.57 5.01 12.83
CA VAL A 91 12.68 4.26 11.94
C VAL A 91 13.52 3.69 10.79
N PRO A 92 13.67 2.35 10.64
CA PRO A 92 14.48 1.76 9.57
C PRO A 92 13.71 1.75 8.24
N ILE A 93 13.44 2.93 7.68
CA ILE A 93 12.58 3.14 6.49
C ILE A 93 12.98 2.23 5.33
N ASP A 94 14.27 2.19 4.98
CA ASP A 94 14.77 1.40 3.83
C ASP A 94 14.51 -0.10 3.97
N ARG A 95 14.38 -0.60 5.21
CA ARG A 95 14.09 -2.01 5.48
C ARG A 95 12.60 -2.29 5.55
N LEU A 96 11.85 -1.40 6.21
CA LEU A 96 10.40 -1.53 6.35
C LEU A 96 9.71 -1.48 5.00
N VAL A 97 10.07 -0.50 4.17
CA VAL A 97 9.43 -0.22 2.87
C VAL A 97 9.48 -1.43 1.92
N LYS A 98 10.48 -2.30 2.06
CA LYS A 98 10.63 -3.52 1.27
C LYS A 98 9.64 -4.63 1.64
N GLY A 99 8.79 -4.41 2.65
CA GLY A 99 7.79 -5.37 3.09
C GLY A 99 8.39 -6.66 3.65
N ARG A 100 9.62 -6.63 4.18
CA ARG A 100 10.24 -7.82 4.78
C ARG A 100 9.59 -8.13 6.12
N PHE A 101 9.16 -9.37 6.32
CA PHE A 101 8.45 -9.81 7.53
C PHE A 101 9.24 -9.52 8.81
N GLN A 102 10.52 -9.91 8.87
CA GLN A 102 11.33 -9.77 10.10
C GLN A 102 11.45 -8.30 10.54
N ASP A 103 11.83 -7.40 9.63
CA ASP A 103 11.98 -5.99 9.95
C ASP A 103 10.64 -5.35 10.37
N ASN A 104 9.55 -5.67 9.65
CA ASN A 104 8.23 -5.14 9.97
C ASN A 104 7.70 -5.69 11.30
N PHE A 105 7.94 -6.97 11.59
CA PHE A 105 7.49 -7.62 12.82
C PHE A 105 8.24 -7.13 14.06
N GLU A 106 9.56 -6.95 13.96
CA GLU A 106 10.35 -6.34 15.03
C GLU A 106 9.89 -4.90 15.31
N PHE A 107 9.66 -4.11 14.26
CA PHE A 107 9.24 -2.71 14.41
C PHE A 107 7.86 -2.58 15.03
N VAL A 108 6.87 -3.37 14.57
CA VAL A 108 5.51 -3.32 15.13
C VAL A 108 5.45 -3.81 16.58
N GLN A 109 6.29 -4.77 16.99
CA GLN A 109 6.38 -5.18 18.39
C GLN A 109 6.83 -4.03 19.29
N TRP A 110 7.88 -3.32 18.90
CA TRP A 110 8.28 -2.12 19.61
C TRP A 110 7.16 -1.08 19.62
N PHE A 111 6.52 -0.85 18.47
CA PHE A 111 5.47 0.15 18.35
C PHE A 111 4.26 -0.17 19.23
N LYS A 112 3.89 -1.45 19.37
CA LYS A 112 2.83 -1.90 20.29
C LYS A 112 3.16 -1.57 21.74
N LYS A 113 4.38 -1.88 22.20
CA LYS A 113 4.82 -1.52 23.56
C LYS A 113 4.79 0.00 23.77
N PHE A 114 5.25 0.75 22.78
CA PHE A 114 5.16 2.20 22.79
C PHE A 114 3.70 2.70 22.87
N PHE A 115 2.80 2.11 22.08
CA PHE A 115 1.39 2.46 22.07
C PHE A 115 0.74 2.22 23.43
N ASP A 116 0.95 1.04 24.04
CA ASP A 116 0.32 0.67 25.32
C ASP A 116 0.71 1.61 26.46
N VAL A 117 1.96 2.08 26.49
CA VAL A 117 2.45 2.98 27.54
C VAL A 117 1.91 4.40 27.36
N ASN A 118 1.57 4.79 26.13
CA ASN A 118 1.15 6.16 25.81
C ASN A 118 -0.36 6.30 25.60
N TYR A 119 -1.09 5.20 25.46
CA TYR A 119 -2.52 5.23 25.22
C TYR A 119 -3.27 5.51 26.53
N ASP A 120 -4.07 6.57 26.53
CA ASP A 120 -4.83 7.08 27.67
C ASP A 120 -6.30 6.60 27.69
N GLY A 121 -6.68 5.72 26.74
CA GLY A 121 -8.04 5.18 26.65
C GLY A 121 -9.04 6.08 25.94
N LYS A 122 -8.61 7.17 25.30
CA LYS A 122 -9.53 8.08 24.59
C LYS A 122 -10.32 7.40 23.48
N GLU A 123 -11.55 7.86 23.26
CA GLU A 123 -12.34 7.44 22.11
C GLU A 123 -11.77 8.05 20.82
N TYR A 124 -11.73 7.25 19.76
CA TYR A 124 -11.26 7.66 18.44
C TYR A 124 -12.03 6.91 17.36
N ASP A 125 -12.57 7.64 16.37
CA ASP A 125 -13.15 7.03 15.17
C ASP A 125 -12.10 6.97 14.05
N PRO A 126 -11.49 5.81 13.80
CA PRO A 126 -10.46 5.69 12.77
C PRO A 126 -11.04 5.72 11.36
N GLN A 127 -12.34 5.47 11.16
CA GLN A 127 -12.96 5.54 9.84
C GLN A 127 -13.19 6.99 9.45
N ASP A 128 -13.77 7.80 10.34
CA ASP A 128 -14.00 9.22 10.08
C ASP A 128 -12.67 9.98 9.86
N ALA A 129 -11.67 9.74 10.70
CA ALA A 129 -10.35 10.38 10.59
C ALA A 129 -9.64 10.16 9.24
N ARG A 130 -9.94 9.05 8.55
CA ARG A 130 -9.42 8.75 7.19
C ARG A 130 -10.46 8.93 6.08
N ASN A 131 -11.60 9.55 6.37
CA ASN A 131 -12.71 9.74 5.44
C ASN A 131 -13.17 8.41 4.79
N HIS A 132 -13.27 7.35 5.60
CA HIS A 132 -13.63 5.99 5.19
C HIS A 132 -12.75 5.40 4.08
N ALA A 133 -11.53 5.94 3.88
CA ALA A 133 -10.59 5.36 2.94
C ALA A 133 -10.18 3.94 3.38
N PRO A 134 -10.05 2.99 2.43
CA PRO A 134 -9.45 1.70 2.73
C PRO A 134 -7.98 1.88 3.14
N MET A 135 -7.42 0.89 3.84
CA MET A 135 -6.04 0.93 4.29
C MET A 135 -5.25 -0.30 3.83
N GLY A 136 -3.96 -0.11 3.54
CA GLY A 136 -3.04 -1.16 3.15
C GLY A 136 -2.80 -1.21 1.65
N TYR A 137 -2.59 -2.40 1.11
CA TYR A 137 -2.38 -2.57 -0.33
C TYR A 137 -3.67 -2.30 -1.10
N GLY A 138 -3.49 -1.64 -2.25
CA GLY A 138 -4.55 -1.42 -3.20
C GLY A 138 -4.92 -2.69 -3.96
N THR A 139 -6.20 -3.02 -3.93
CA THR A 139 -6.84 -4.03 -4.78
C THR A 139 -7.58 -3.34 -5.92
N PRO A 140 -7.93 -4.06 -7.01
CA PRO A 140 -8.72 -3.48 -8.10
C PRO A 140 -10.00 -2.79 -7.64
N ASN A 141 -10.63 -3.25 -6.55
CA ASN A 141 -11.87 -2.68 -6.02
C ASN A 141 -11.66 -1.47 -5.10
N THR A 142 -10.46 -1.30 -4.53
CA THR A 142 -10.16 -0.23 -3.55
C THR A 142 -9.37 0.92 -4.16
N LEU A 143 -8.65 0.68 -5.26
CA LEU A 143 -7.93 1.71 -5.99
C LEU A 143 -8.83 2.47 -6.97
N LYS A 144 -8.64 3.80 -7.01
CA LYS A 144 -9.31 4.67 -8.00
C LYS A 144 -8.87 4.27 -9.42
N PRO A 145 -9.71 4.45 -10.46
CA PRO A 145 -9.39 4.06 -11.83
C PRO A 145 -8.02 4.58 -12.33
N SER A 146 -7.64 5.80 -11.95
CA SER A 146 -6.33 6.40 -12.27
C SER A 146 -5.12 5.68 -11.64
N GLN A 147 -5.33 4.93 -10.57
CA GLN A 147 -4.28 4.18 -9.86
C GLN A 147 -4.19 2.71 -10.33
N ARG A 148 -5.16 2.23 -11.13
CA ARG A 148 -5.22 0.83 -11.59
C ARG A 148 -4.25 0.51 -12.72
N THR A 149 -3.81 1.51 -13.48
CA THR A 149 -2.92 1.34 -14.65
C THR A 149 -1.55 0.71 -14.30
N ASN A 150 -1.12 0.80 -13.04
CA ASN A 150 0.16 0.25 -12.57
C ASN A 150 0.08 -1.18 -12.01
N ILE A 151 -1.11 -1.80 -11.95
CA ILE A 151 -1.28 -3.17 -11.41
C ILE A 151 -0.95 -4.24 -12.47
N ALA A 152 -0.94 -3.90 -13.76
CA ALA A 152 -0.79 -4.84 -14.88
C ALA A 152 0.65 -5.36 -15.13
N GLY A 153 1.56 -5.25 -14.14
CA GLY A 153 2.96 -5.69 -14.26
C GLY A 153 3.33 -6.98 -13.53
N GLY A 154 2.39 -7.62 -12.80
CA GLY A 154 2.71 -8.78 -11.97
C GLY A 154 1.64 -9.87 -12.01
N ALA A 155 1.99 -11.00 -12.64
CA ALA A 155 1.34 -12.31 -12.55
C ALA A 155 -0.14 -12.41 -12.98
N ALA A 156 -0.34 -12.76 -14.25
CA ALA A 156 -1.52 -13.51 -14.68
C ALA A 156 -1.08 -14.63 -15.65
N SER A 157 -0.74 -15.79 -15.08
CA SER A 157 -0.70 -17.06 -15.81
C SER A 157 -2.12 -17.33 -16.32
N LYS A 158 -2.33 -17.26 -17.65
CA LYS A 158 -3.58 -17.71 -18.28
C LYS A 158 -3.65 -19.24 -18.25
N PRO A 159 -4.76 -19.86 -17.84
CA PRO A 159 -5.07 -21.22 -18.25
C PRO A 159 -6.07 -21.20 -19.42
N GLY A 160 -5.84 -22.08 -20.40
CA GLY A 160 -6.94 -22.65 -21.19
C GLY A 160 -6.89 -22.45 -22.70
N GLY A 161 -6.89 -23.59 -23.41
CA GLY A 161 -7.76 -23.75 -24.57
C GLY A 161 -7.07 -23.80 -25.94
N ILE A 162 -6.55 -24.97 -26.29
CA ILE A 162 -6.25 -25.35 -27.68
C ILE A 162 -7.55 -25.33 -28.50
N THR A 163 -7.61 -24.55 -29.57
CA THR A 163 -8.34 -24.92 -30.79
C THR A 163 -7.49 -24.57 -32.01
N ARG A 164 -7.15 -25.60 -32.78
CA ARG A 164 -6.48 -25.50 -34.07
C ARG A 164 -7.46 -24.96 -35.08
N ASN A 165 -7.05 -24.03 -35.93
CA ASN A 165 -7.53 -24.06 -37.31
C ASN A 165 -6.41 -23.70 -38.29
N VAL A 166 -6.23 -24.61 -39.23
CA VAL A 166 -5.22 -24.61 -40.28
C VAL A 166 -5.83 -23.90 -41.47
N GLU A 167 -5.23 -22.81 -41.96
CA GLU A 167 -5.48 -22.39 -43.34
C GLU A 167 -4.20 -21.86 -43.99
N LYS A 168 -3.74 -22.63 -44.98
CA LYS A 168 -2.63 -22.34 -45.88
C LYS A 168 -3.03 -21.20 -46.81
N LYS A 169 -2.17 -20.19 -46.97
CA LYS A 169 -2.21 -19.27 -48.12
C LYS A 169 -0.86 -19.29 -48.84
N THR A 170 -0.83 -20.09 -49.90
CA THR A 170 0.12 -20.01 -51.02
C THR A 170 -0.31 -18.90 -51.99
N THR A 171 0.68 -18.20 -52.52
CA THR A 171 0.65 -17.17 -53.59
C THR A 171 -0.11 -17.59 -54.85
N PRO A 172 -0.57 -16.61 -55.66
CA PRO A 172 -0.01 -16.55 -57.02
C PRO A 172 0.26 -15.13 -57.59
N THR A 173 1.09 -15.18 -58.63
CA THR A 173 1.71 -14.13 -59.45
C THR A 173 0.83 -13.71 -60.65
N THR A 174 0.85 -12.40 -60.96
CA THR A 174 0.72 -11.69 -62.27
C THR A 174 -0.39 -12.05 -63.28
N ALA A 175 -1.20 -11.05 -63.71
CA ALA A 175 -1.18 -10.49 -65.08
C ALA A 175 -2.30 -9.47 -65.41
N LEU A 176 -1.88 -8.41 -66.12
CA LEU A 176 -2.54 -7.63 -67.18
C LEU A 176 -3.95 -7.01 -66.98
N GLY A 177 -3.94 -5.69 -66.75
CA GLY A 177 -4.27 -4.68 -67.79
C GLY A 177 -5.68 -4.66 -68.40
N LYS A 178 -6.44 -3.60 -68.06
CA LYS A 178 -7.32 -2.85 -68.98
C LYS A 178 -7.69 -1.50 -68.37
N MET A 179 -7.12 -0.44 -68.93
CA MET A 179 -7.38 0.96 -68.64
C MET A 179 -8.59 1.40 -69.47
N LYS A 180 -9.65 1.93 -68.85
CA LYS A 180 -10.74 2.66 -69.53
C LYS A 180 -10.59 4.14 -69.19
N ILE A 181 -10.39 4.96 -70.21
CA ILE A 181 -10.39 6.43 -70.14
C ILE A 181 -11.67 6.89 -70.83
N SER A 182 -12.54 7.55 -70.08
CA SER A 182 -13.64 8.41 -70.53
C SER A 182 -13.83 9.40 -69.37
N GLY A 183 -13.51 10.69 -69.46
CA GLY A 183 -13.84 11.63 -70.51
C GLY A 183 -14.75 12.67 -69.84
N LEU A 184 -14.18 13.77 -69.34
CA LEU A 184 -14.91 14.95 -68.86
C LEU A 184 -13.93 16.09 -68.56
N LEU A 185 -13.76 17.00 -69.53
CA LEU A 185 -13.36 18.37 -69.29
C LEU A 185 -14.20 19.24 -70.23
N LYS A 186 -15.12 19.96 -69.60
CA LYS A 186 -15.84 21.10 -70.17
C LYS A 186 -15.16 22.35 -69.61
N TYR A 187 -15.08 23.36 -70.48
CA TYR A 187 -14.57 24.73 -70.32
C TYR A 187 -13.07 24.90 -70.45
#